data_AF-A0A9P8WHC2-F1
#
_entry.id   AF-A0A9P8WHC2-F1
#
_cell.length_a   1.000
_cell.length_b   1.000
_cell.length_c   1.000
_cell.angle_alpha   90.00
_cell.angle_beta   90.00
_cell.angle_gamma   90.00
#
_symmetry.space_group_name_H-M   'P 1'
#
loop_
_entity.id
_entity.type
_entity.pdbx_description
1 polymer ?
#
loop_
_entity_poly.entity_id
_entity_poly.type
_entity_poly.pdbx_seq_one_letter_code
_entity_poly.pdbx_strand_id
1 'polypeptide(L)'
;MCIHIRTVFRCNHEVWGRRVKACRVAQDFKRGKVSQGCRNRKPHGLLSRRLQGKCEKCRDLDYTLDKIKVGIAECKAALREKRWVDEGEEEEAEVEEDEEMEFIEPKK
;
A
#
# COMPACT_ATOMS: atom_id res chain seq x y z
N MET A 1 -4.49 -2.79 33.54
CA MET A 1 -4.64 -2.44 32.10
C MET A 1 -6.03 -2.82 31.61
N CYS A 2 -6.61 -2.04 30.71
CA CYS A 2 -7.92 -2.36 30.11
C CYS A 2 -7.77 -3.32 28.93
N ILE A 3 -8.64 -4.33 28.85
CA ILE A 3 -8.63 -5.32 27.78
C ILE A 3 -9.51 -4.81 26.63
N HIS A 4 -8.98 -4.83 25.41
CA HIS A 4 -9.68 -4.38 24.21
C HIS A 4 -9.60 -5.44 23.12
N ILE A 5 -10.58 -5.40 22.21
CA ILE A 5 -10.52 -6.14 20.95
C ILE A 5 -9.40 -5.52 20.11
N ARG A 6 -8.57 -6.34 19.46
CA ARG A 6 -7.49 -5.88 18.58
C ARG A 6 -7.59 -6.55 17.23
N THR A 7 -7.50 -5.77 16.16
CA THR A 7 -7.35 -6.27 14.80
C THR A 7 -5.96 -5.90 14.31
N VAL A 8 -5.20 -6.89 13.82
CA VAL A 8 -3.90 -6.68 13.18
C VAL A 8 -4.04 -7.00 11.71
N PHE A 9 -3.67 -6.07 10.84
CA PHE A 9 -3.73 -6.23 9.39
C PHE A 9 -2.44 -6.84 8.86
N ARG A 10 -2.45 -7.35 7.62
CA ARG A 10 -1.25 -7.88 6.96
C ARG A 10 -0.14 -6.85 6.82
N CYS A 11 -0.49 -5.57 6.72
CA CYS A 11 0.45 -4.44 6.72
C CYS A 11 0.99 -4.09 8.12
N ASN A 12 0.85 -4.97 9.13
CA ASN A 12 1.27 -4.79 10.52
C ASN A 12 0.66 -3.59 11.27
N HIS A 13 -0.33 -2.91 10.69
CA HIS A 13 -1.10 -1.90 11.40
C HIS A 13 -2.09 -2.54 12.37
N GLU A 14 -2.26 -1.90 13.52
CA GLU A 14 -3.20 -2.34 14.55
C GLU A 14 -4.37 -1.36 14.68
N VAL A 15 -5.57 -1.90 14.81
CA VAL A 15 -6.77 -1.16 15.19
C VAL A 15 -7.33 -1.72 16.49
N TRP A 16 -7.51 -0.84 17.45
CA TRP A 16 -8.09 -1.16 18.75
C TRP A 16 -9.60 -0.91 18.71
N GLY A 17 -10.37 -1.97 18.91
CA GLY A 17 -11.82 -1.93 18.97
C GLY A 17 -12.34 -1.63 20.38
N ARG A 18 -13.58 -2.04 20.64
CA ARG A 18 -14.26 -1.81 21.93
C ARG A 18 -13.50 -2.38 23.11
N ARG A 19 -13.66 -1.75 24.27
CA ARG A 19 -13.17 -2.24 25.56
C ARG A 19 -14.03 -3.42 26.02
N VAL A 20 -13.38 -4.57 26.27
CA VAL A 20 -14.02 -5.79 26.75
C VAL A 20 -13.99 -5.86 28.28
N LYS A 21 -12.88 -5.44 28.90
CA LYS A 21 -12.73 -5.40 30.37
C LYS A 21 -12.10 -4.09 30.82
N ALA A 22 -12.75 -3.41 31.75
CA ALA A 22 -12.18 -2.26 32.45
C ALA A 22 -11.31 -2.72 33.62
N CYS A 23 -10.15 -2.12 33.82
CA CYS A 23 -9.40 -2.29 35.06
C CYS A 23 -9.94 -1.35 36.15
N ARG A 24 -9.48 -1.56 37.41
CA ARG A 24 -9.88 -0.75 38.58
C ARG A 24 -9.78 0.76 38.32
N VAL A 25 -8.63 1.24 37.84
CA VAL A 25 -8.44 2.67 37.47
C VAL A 25 -9.52 3.21 36.52
N ALA A 26 -9.93 2.41 35.52
CA ALA A 26 -10.99 2.84 34.59
C ALA A 26 -12.40 2.78 35.21
N GLN A 27 -12.61 1.91 36.20
CA GLN A 27 -13.85 1.87 36.99
C GLN A 27 -13.91 3.04 37.97
N ASP A 28 -12.81 3.37 38.63
CA ASP A 28 -12.70 4.48 39.57
C ASP A 28 -12.87 5.83 38.86
N PHE A 29 -12.32 5.97 37.65
CA PHE A 29 -12.54 7.15 36.81
C PHE A 29 -14.03 7.31 36.48
N LYS A 30 -14.71 6.22 36.07
CA LYS A 30 -16.15 6.25 35.82
C LYS A 30 -16.98 6.59 37.07
N ARG A 31 -16.46 6.31 38.26
CA ARG A 31 -17.09 6.63 39.56
C ARG A 31 -16.71 8.03 40.06
N GLY A 32 -15.94 8.81 39.32
CA GLY A 32 -15.46 10.14 39.74
C GLY A 32 -14.40 10.11 40.85
N LYS A 33 -13.85 8.95 41.18
CA LYS A 33 -12.85 8.80 42.27
C LYS A 33 -11.45 9.24 41.86
N VAL A 34 -11.16 9.27 40.55
CA VAL A 34 -9.89 9.74 39.99
C VAL A 34 -10.17 10.66 38.80
N SER A 35 -9.27 11.60 38.54
CA SER A 35 -9.41 12.62 37.48
C SER A 35 -9.06 12.10 36.07
N GLN A 36 -8.35 10.97 35.96
CA GLN A 36 -7.96 10.41 34.66
C GLN A 36 -8.24 8.91 34.56
N GLY A 37 -8.73 8.51 33.39
CA GLY A 37 -8.97 7.11 33.05
C GLY A 37 -7.69 6.35 32.67
N CYS A 38 -7.77 5.01 32.71
CA CYS A 38 -6.66 4.16 32.29
C CYS A 38 -6.33 4.34 30.79
N ARG A 39 -5.06 4.67 30.49
CA ARG A 39 -4.51 4.81 29.13
C ARG A 39 -3.92 3.51 28.58
N ASN A 40 -3.65 2.53 29.45
CA ASN A 40 -2.98 1.29 29.07
C ASN A 40 -3.95 0.27 28.47
N ARG A 41 -3.68 -0.13 27.22
CA ARG A 41 -4.46 -1.11 26.46
C ARG A 41 -3.73 -2.45 26.44
N LYS A 42 -4.46 -3.54 26.67
CA LYS A 42 -3.99 -4.92 26.50
C LYS A 42 -4.89 -5.63 25.50
N PRO A 43 -4.34 -6.42 24.55
CA PRO A 43 -5.17 -7.17 23.61
C PRO A 43 -5.90 -8.28 24.34
N HIS A 44 -7.15 -8.52 23.95
CA HIS A 44 -7.90 -9.70 24.38
C HIS A 44 -7.31 -10.94 23.72
N GLY A 45 -7.09 -12.04 24.45
CA GLY A 45 -6.50 -13.27 23.89
C GLY A 45 -7.30 -13.82 22.69
N LEU A 46 -8.59 -14.11 22.89
CA LEU A 46 -9.44 -14.74 21.87
C LEU A 46 -10.07 -13.78 20.85
N LEU A 47 -10.43 -12.56 21.26
CA LEU A 47 -11.04 -11.56 20.39
C LEU A 47 -10.01 -10.76 19.58
N SER A 48 -8.72 -11.03 19.74
CA SER A 48 -7.71 -10.48 18.85
C SER A 48 -7.66 -11.32 17.58
N ARG A 49 -7.81 -10.68 16.42
CA ARG A 49 -7.75 -11.37 15.13
C ARG A 49 -6.73 -10.74 14.20
N ARG A 50 -6.18 -11.56 13.31
CA ARG A 50 -5.35 -11.11 12.20
C ARG A 50 -6.18 -11.16 10.93
N LEU A 51 -6.17 -10.07 10.17
CA LEU A 51 -6.81 -9.99 8.86
C LEU A 51 -5.75 -10.02 7.77
N GLN A 52 -5.99 -10.82 6.73
CA GLN A 52 -5.08 -10.94 5.58
C GLN A 52 -5.11 -9.71 4.65
N GLY A 53 -6.09 -8.82 4.81
CA GLY A 53 -6.18 -7.56 4.08
C GLY A 53 -5.26 -6.46 4.61
N LYS A 54 -5.04 -5.44 3.78
CA LYS A 54 -4.42 -4.16 4.19
C LYS A 54 -5.41 -3.33 5.01
N CYS A 55 -4.90 -2.47 5.88
CA CYS A 55 -5.76 -1.48 6.54
C CYS A 55 -6.21 -0.40 5.54
N GLU A 56 -7.28 0.32 5.88
CA GLU A 56 -7.86 1.37 5.05
C GLU A 56 -6.83 2.41 4.60
N LYS A 57 -6.04 2.96 5.53
CA LYS A 57 -4.96 3.91 5.22
C LYS A 57 -3.97 3.41 4.18
N CYS A 58 -3.60 2.12 4.24
CA CYS A 58 -2.70 1.54 3.25
C CYS A 58 -3.38 1.36 1.89
N ARG A 59 -4.68 1.02 1.88
CA ARG A 59 -5.45 0.93 0.63
C ARG A 59 -5.60 2.29 -0.04
N ASP A 60 -5.85 3.34 0.75
CA ASP A 60 -5.95 4.71 0.23
C ASP A 60 -4.62 5.19 -0.35
N LEU A 61 -3.52 4.82 0.31
CA LEU A 61 -2.17 5.11 -0.18
C LEU A 61 -1.89 4.37 -1.50
N ASP A 62 -2.19 3.07 -1.59
CA ASP A 62 -2.04 2.30 -2.83
C ASP A 62 -2.84 2.95 -3.98
N TYR A 63 -4.10 3.31 -3.72
CA TYR A 63 -4.95 3.97 -4.70
C TYR A 63 -4.38 5.31 -5.19
N THR A 64 -3.84 6.10 -4.26
CA THR A 64 -3.21 7.39 -4.59
C THR A 64 -1.94 7.18 -5.40
N LEU A 65 -1.12 6.19 -5.04
CA LEU A 65 0.09 5.84 -5.79
C LEU A 65 -0.24 5.39 -7.21
N ASP A 66 -1.28 4.59 -7.39
CA ASP A 66 -1.67 4.10 -8.72
C ASP A 66 -2.19 5.25 -9.60
N LYS A 67 -2.95 6.19 -9.03
CA LYS A 67 -3.32 7.42 -9.74
C LYS A 67 -2.11 8.24 -10.20
N ILE A 68 -1.14 8.42 -9.32
CA ILE A 68 0.08 9.18 -9.64
C ILE A 68 0.87 8.48 -10.74
N LYS A 69 0.99 7.15 -10.71
CA LYS A 69 1.69 6.39 -11.77
C LYS A 69 1.02 6.56 -13.13
N VAL A 70 -0.32 6.53 -13.18
CA VAL A 70 -1.08 6.78 -14.41
C VAL A 70 -0.79 8.19 -14.94
N GLY A 71 -0.90 9.21 -14.09
CA GLY A 71 -0.57 10.59 -14.50
C GLY A 71 0.87 10.76 -14.98
N ILE A 72 1.84 10.09 -14.35
CA ILE A 72 3.24 10.09 -14.82
C ILE A 72 3.35 9.40 -16.19
N ALA A 73 2.64 8.28 -16.41
CA ALA A 73 2.65 7.58 -17.68
C ALA A 73 2.04 8.43 -18.81
N GLU A 74 0.94 9.13 -18.54
CA GLU A 74 0.31 10.09 -19.45
C GLU A 74 1.24 11.25 -19.79
N CYS A 75 1.87 11.88 -18.80
CA CYS A 75 2.86 12.92 -19.03
C CYS A 75 4.04 12.43 -19.87
N LYS A 76 4.55 11.22 -19.61
CA LYS A 76 5.62 10.61 -20.42
C LYS A 76 5.17 10.33 -21.85
N ALA A 77 3.93 9.92 -22.07
CA ALA A 77 3.38 9.71 -23.41
C ALA A 77 3.29 11.04 -24.18
N ALA A 78 2.72 12.08 -23.56
CA ALA A 78 2.60 13.41 -24.16
C ALA A 78 3.98 14.04 -24.47
N LEU A 79 4.98 13.84 -23.60
CA LEU A 79 6.34 14.30 -23.86
C LEU A 79 7.00 13.55 -25.02
N ARG A 80 6.77 12.24 -25.15
CA ARG A 80 7.25 11.48 -26.32
C ARG A 80 6.59 11.99 -27.59
N GLU A 81 5.27 12.11 -27.62
CA GLU A 81 4.54 12.59 -28.79
C GLU A 81 5.02 13.98 -29.23
N LYS A 82 5.22 14.92 -28.30
CA LYS A 82 5.79 16.24 -28.63
C LYS A 82 7.22 16.17 -29.16
N ARG A 83 8.04 15.25 -28.63
CA ARG A 83 9.39 15.01 -29.15
C ARG A 83 9.37 14.51 -30.60
N TRP A 84 8.40 13.67 -30.98
CA TRP A 84 8.20 13.27 -32.38
C TRP A 84 7.70 14.41 -33.29
N VAL A 85 6.99 15.41 -32.74
CA VAL A 85 6.58 16.60 -33.51
C VAL A 85 7.76 17.55 -33.75
N ASP A 86 8.72 17.63 -32.82
CA ASP A 86 9.96 18.43 -33.00
C ASP A 86 11.03 17.68 -33.83
N GLU A 87 11.05 16.35 -33.82
CA GLU A 87 11.97 15.49 -34.62
C GLU A 87 11.34 15.07 -35.98
N GLY A 88 10.24 15.70 -36.39
CA GLY A 88 9.45 15.37 -37.59
C GLY A 88 9.78 16.15 -38.87
N GLU A 89 10.83 16.98 -38.86
CA GLU A 89 11.50 17.46 -40.07
C GLU A 89 12.91 16.84 -40.07
N GLU A 90 13.21 16.02 -41.08
CA GLU A 90 14.47 15.28 -41.31
C GLU A 90 14.62 13.92 -40.59
N GLU A 91 14.20 12.85 -41.26
CA GLU A 91 15.12 11.87 -41.88
C GLU A 91 14.34 10.66 -42.44
N GLU A 92 14.23 10.58 -43.76
CA GLU A 92 14.00 9.33 -44.48
C GLU A 92 15.29 8.49 -44.36
N ALA A 93 15.35 7.58 -43.39
CA ALA A 93 16.41 6.59 -43.31
C ALA A 93 15.96 5.30 -44.02
N GLU A 94 16.67 4.99 -45.10
CA GLU A 94 16.52 3.81 -45.95
C GLU A 94 16.52 2.49 -45.14
N VAL A 95 15.59 1.60 -45.48
CA VAL A 95 15.57 0.21 -45.03
C VAL A 95 16.35 -0.61 -46.06
N GLU A 96 17.54 -1.09 -45.69
CA GLU A 96 18.11 -2.30 -46.31
C GLU A 96 17.87 -3.47 -45.36
N GLU A 97 17.02 -4.39 -45.82
CA GLU A 97 16.94 -5.76 -45.33
C GLU A 97 18.22 -6.50 -45.75
N ASP A 98 18.83 -7.25 -44.84
CA ASP A 98 19.40 -8.54 -45.23
C ASP A 98 19.40 -9.50 -44.03
N GLU A 99 18.61 -10.56 -44.20
CA GLU A 99 18.59 -11.75 -43.37
C GLU A 99 19.88 -12.55 -43.61
N GLU A 100 20.56 -12.97 -42.53
CA GLU A 100 21.29 -14.24 -42.57
C GLU A 100 21.30 -14.88 -41.17
N MET A 101 20.33 -15.78 -40.97
CA MET A 101 20.40 -16.79 -39.92
C MET A 101 21.26 -17.95 -40.40
N GLU A 102 22.37 -18.24 -39.72
CA GLU A 102 22.86 -19.62 -39.56
C GLU A 102 23.42 -19.82 -38.15
N PHE A 103 22.61 -20.40 -37.25
CA PHE A 103 23.10 -21.03 -36.02
C PHE A 103 23.19 -22.54 -36.28
N ILE A 104 24.40 -23.02 -36.56
CA ILE A 104 24.70 -24.45 -36.68
C ILE A 104 25.01 -25.00 -35.28
N GLU A 105 24.09 -25.78 -34.69
CA GLU A 105 24.42 -26.60 -33.52
C GLU A 105 25.06 -27.94 -33.96
N PRO A 106 26.26 -28.30 -33.48
CA PRO A 106 26.81 -29.62 -33.68
C PRO A 106 26.18 -30.62 -32.69
N LYS A 107 25.66 -31.72 -33.26
CA LYS A 107 25.19 -32.89 -32.52
C LYS A 107 26.35 -33.71 -31.95
N LYS A 108 26.29 -33.98 -30.64
CA LYS A 108 26.54 -35.24 -29.89
C LYS A 108 27.38 -35.06 -28.65
#